data_AF-A0A535EAZ6-F1
#
_entry.id   AF-A0A535EAZ6-F1
#
_cell.length_a   1.000
_cell.length_b   1.000
_cell.length_c   1.000
_cell.angle_alpha   90.00
_cell.angle_beta   90.00
_cell.angle_gamma   90.00
#
_symmetry.space_group_name_H-M   'P 1'
#
loop_
_entity.id
_entity.type
_entity.pdbx_description
1 polymer ?
#
loop_
_entity_poly.entity_id
_entity_poly.type
_entity_poly.pdbx_seq_one_letter_code
_entity_poly.pdbx_strand_id
1 'polypeptide(L)'
;MRPKQLREISIKVPAPFAGVSDLGFTAQYRAQDFQQPMRDVPLVIEGPRPPMRRLAELLQLLREAEGAAYSWTDPIMVSDEVVLLAFRDRSLAGTAPASMSGYVMNLVLPAVFPFLHDCVAVAQLRLSEQIEMRVTSEDEPVTTLALPLSEIVPQNGHRLLWQIDS
;
A
#
# COMPACT_ATOMS: atom_id res chain seq x y z
N MET A 1 12.97 31.48 -6.47
CA MET A 1 12.04 30.57 -5.75
C MET A 1 12.77 29.27 -5.51
N ARG A 2 12.83 28.76 -4.27
CA ARG A 2 13.32 27.38 -4.04
C ARG A 2 12.23 26.42 -4.55
N PRO A 3 12.57 25.35 -5.28
CA PRO A 3 11.58 24.34 -5.64
C PRO A 3 10.92 23.84 -4.36
N LYS A 4 9.59 23.77 -4.35
CA LYS A 4 8.88 23.09 -3.27
C LYS A 4 9.31 21.62 -3.35
N GLN A 5 9.78 21.06 -2.25
CA GLN A 5 10.18 19.66 -2.16
C GLN A 5 9.20 18.92 -1.27
N LEU A 6 8.87 17.69 -1.68
CA LEU A 6 8.25 16.72 -0.80
C LEU A 6 9.33 16.11 0.08
N ARG A 7 9.07 16.08 1.38
CA ARG A 7 9.85 15.30 2.32
C ARG A 7 9.53 13.82 2.14
N GLU A 8 10.43 12.97 2.63
CA GLU A 8 10.17 11.54 2.68
C GLU A 8 9.03 11.24 3.65
N ILE A 9 8.07 10.44 3.19
CA ILE A 9 6.88 10.04 3.96
C ILE A 9 6.81 8.51 3.95
N SER A 10 6.55 7.91 5.12
CA SER A 10 6.23 6.49 5.22
C SER A 10 4.84 6.29 5.80
N ILE A 11 4.10 5.34 5.25
CA ILE A 11 2.78 4.95 5.77
C ILE A 11 2.84 3.48 6.14
N LYS A 12 2.79 3.20 7.44
CA LYS A 12 2.80 1.85 7.99
C LYS A 12 1.38 1.38 8.28
N VAL A 13 1.05 0.19 7.79
CA VAL A 13 -0.23 -0.49 8.00
C VAL A 13 0.01 -1.83 8.68
N PRO A 14 -0.14 -1.91 10.01
CA PRO A 14 0.00 -3.17 10.75
C PRO A 14 -1.23 -4.06 10.57
N ALA A 15 -1.02 -5.38 10.59
CA ALA A 15 -2.07 -6.41 10.63
C ALA A 15 -3.24 -6.21 9.64
N PRO A 16 -3.01 -5.88 8.35
CA PRO A 16 -4.11 -5.59 7.42
C PRO A 16 -4.89 -6.83 7.02
N PHE A 17 -4.33 -8.04 7.18
CA PHE A 17 -4.96 -9.30 6.78
C PHE A 17 -5.53 -10.04 7.98
N ALA A 18 -6.75 -10.56 7.82
CA ALA A 18 -7.42 -11.29 8.89
C ALA A 18 -6.65 -12.56 9.27
N GLY A 19 -6.54 -12.80 10.58
CA GLY A 19 -5.90 -14.01 11.12
C GLY A 19 -4.37 -13.98 11.21
N VAL A 20 -3.71 -12.88 10.81
CA VAL A 20 -2.24 -12.74 10.89
C VAL A 20 -1.86 -11.38 11.46
N SER A 21 -1.64 -11.31 12.78
CA SER A 21 -1.32 -10.06 13.50
C SER A 21 0.07 -9.51 13.19
N ASP A 22 1.02 -10.41 12.91
CA ASP A 22 2.44 -10.06 12.83
C ASP A 22 2.88 -9.73 11.39
N LEU A 23 1.92 -9.65 10.47
CA LEU A 23 2.15 -9.25 9.08
C LEU A 23 1.69 -7.80 8.90
N GLY A 24 2.53 -6.96 8.30
CA GLY A 24 2.17 -5.59 7.95
C GLY A 24 2.88 -5.13 6.68
N PHE A 25 2.54 -3.93 6.21
CA PHE A 25 3.29 -3.30 5.13
C PHE A 25 3.55 -1.83 5.36
N THR A 26 4.55 -1.31 4.65
CA THR A 26 4.92 0.10 4.65
C THR A 26 5.02 0.60 3.21
N ALA A 27 4.24 1.63 2.87
CA ALA A 27 4.42 2.39 1.64
C ALA A 27 5.44 3.51 1.88
N GLN A 28 6.48 3.59 1.04
CA GLN A 28 7.56 4.58 1.20
C GLN A 28 7.55 5.58 0.04
N TYR A 29 7.25 6.84 0.35
CA TYR A 29 7.28 7.96 -0.59
C TYR A 29 8.60 8.69 -0.42
N ARG A 30 9.49 8.56 -1.41
CA ARG A 30 10.80 9.24 -1.37
C ARG A 30 10.63 10.74 -1.57
N ALA A 31 11.57 11.50 -1.00
CA ALA A 31 11.66 12.93 -1.25
C ALA A 31 11.81 13.20 -2.76
N GLN A 32 10.98 14.09 -3.29
CA GLN A 32 10.99 14.47 -4.71
C GLN A 32 10.51 15.90 -4.92
N ASP A 33 10.95 16.52 -6.02
CA ASP A 33 10.43 17.83 -6.41
C ASP A 33 9.00 17.68 -6.96
N PHE A 34 8.08 18.61 -6.62
CA PHE A 34 6.69 18.56 -7.11
C PHE A 34 6.54 18.62 -8.65
N GLN A 35 7.57 19.09 -9.35
CA GLN A 35 7.55 19.21 -10.81
C GLN A 35 8.00 17.93 -11.51
N GLN A 36 8.48 16.92 -10.77
CA GLN A 36 8.86 15.62 -11.34
C GLN A 36 7.63 14.69 -11.39
N PRO A 37 7.55 13.79 -12.39
CA PRO A 37 6.59 12.70 -12.38
C PRO A 37 6.67 11.91 -11.06
N MET A 38 5.55 11.40 -10.57
CA MET A 38 5.55 10.60 -9.36
C MET A 38 6.39 9.34 -9.57
N ARG A 39 7.33 9.10 -8.66
CA ARG A 39 8.13 7.87 -8.66
C ARG A 39 7.28 6.68 -8.25
N ASP A 40 7.71 5.50 -8.69
CA ASP A 40 7.20 4.23 -8.18
C ASP A 40 7.25 4.25 -6.64
N VAL A 41 6.14 3.90 -6.00
CA VAL A 41 6.01 3.85 -4.54
C VAL A 41 6.20 2.40 -4.09
N PRO A 42 7.35 2.03 -3.50
CA PRO A 42 7.55 0.69 -2.98
C PRO A 42 6.67 0.44 -1.76
N LEU A 43 6.09 -0.76 -1.74
CA LEU A 43 5.45 -1.38 -0.59
C LEU A 43 6.38 -2.48 -0.10
N VAL A 44 6.84 -2.33 1.14
CA VAL A 44 7.60 -3.36 1.86
C VAL A 44 6.62 -4.09 2.75
N ILE A 45 6.45 -5.39 2.52
CA ILE A 45 5.56 -6.25 3.30
C ILE A 45 6.44 -7.18 4.13
N GLU A 46 6.17 -7.22 5.43
CA GLU A 46 6.95 -7.98 6.40
C GLU A 46 6.01 -8.86 7.22
N GLY A 47 6.42 -10.10 7.51
CA GLY A 47 5.63 -11.00 8.35
C GLY A 47 6.22 -12.42 8.47
N PRO A 48 5.49 -13.34 9.12
CA PRO A 48 5.96 -14.70 9.34
C PRO A 48 5.99 -15.54 8.06
N ARG A 49 6.91 -16.50 7.99
CA ARG A 49 7.23 -17.24 6.76
C ARG A 49 6.05 -17.93 6.07
N PRO A 50 5.19 -18.72 6.77
CA PRO A 50 4.11 -19.43 6.09
C PRO A 50 3.10 -18.51 5.38
N PRO A 51 2.50 -17.48 6.01
CA PRO A 51 1.60 -16.56 5.32
C PRO A 51 2.31 -15.70 4.27
N MET A 52 3.58 -15.35 4.45
CA MET A 52 4.33 -14.55 3.48
C MET A 52 4.51 -15.27 2.13
N ARG A 53 4.81 -16.58 2.15
CA ARG A 53 4.88 -17.37 0.91
C ARG A 53 3.56 -17.39 0.16
N ARG A 54 2.46 -17.61 0.89
CA ARG A 54 1.11 -17.61 0.32
C ARG A 54 0.72 -16.23 -0.22
N LEU A 55 1.07 -15.17 0.50
CA LEU A 55 0.83 -13.80 0.08
C LEU A 55 1.59 -13.51 -1.21
N ALA A 56 2.88 -13.85 -1.31
CA ALA A 56 3.68 -13.61 -2.51
C ALA A 56 3.06 -14.25 -3.77
N GLU A 57 2.52 -15.46 -3.67
CA GLU A 57 1.80 -16.13 -4.76
C GLU A 57 0.56 -15.34 -5.19
N LEU A 58 -0.26 -14.93 -4.23
CA LEU A 58 -1.51 -14.21 -4.49
C LEU A 58 -1.26 -12.79 -5.00
N LEU A 59 -0.18 -12.14 -4.58
CA LEU A 59 0.22 -10.82 -5.07
C LEU A 59 0.57 -10.81 -6.55
N GLN A 60 0.94 -11.95 -7.15
CA GLN A 60 1.17 -12.01 -8.60
C GLN A 60 -0.09 -11.70 -9.40
N LEU A 61 -1.28 -11.95 -8.83
CA LEU A 61 -2.57 -11.69 -9.46
C LEU A 61 -2.82 -10.18 -9.65
N LEU A 62 -2.20 -9.32 -8.84
CA LEU A 62 -2.41 -7.87 -8.91
C LEU A 62 -1.91 -7.26 -10.23
N ARG A 63 -1.13 -7.99 -11.04
CA ARG A 63 -0.84 -7.59 -12.43
C ARG A 63 -2.10 -7.47 -13.28
N GLU A 64 -3.14 -8.23 -12.92
CA GLU A 64 -4.44 -8.28 -13.60
C GLU A 64 -5.38 -7.17 -13.08
N ALA A 65 -4.95 -6.37 -12.08
CA ALA A 65 -5.70 -5.20 -11.66
C ALA A 65 -5.83 -4.23 -12.84
N GLU A 66 -7.02 -4.20 -13.45
CA GLU A 66 -7.32 -3.35 -14.59
C GLU A 66 -7.53 -1.91 -14.12
N GLY A 67 -6.71 -0.98 -14.61
CA GLY A 67 -6.90 0.45 -14.35
C GLY A 67 -5.97 1.31 -15.18
N ALA A 68 -6.51 2.27 -15.95
CA ALA A 68 -5.69 3.22 -16.70
C ALA A 68 -4.92 4.19 -15.78
N ALA A 69 -5.31 4.30 -14.50
CA ALA A 69 -4.77 5.25 -13.55
C ALA A 69 -3.54 4.76 -12.77
N TYR A 70 -3.28 3.44 -12.70
CA TYR A 70 -2.09 2.89 -12.03
C TYR A 70 -1.81 1.44 -12.44
N SER A 71 -0.66 0.91 -11.99
CA SER A 71 -0.29 -0.49 -12.20
C SER A 71 0.61 -0.99 -11.07
N TRP A 72 0.66 -2.31 -10.87
CA TRP A 72 1.55 -2.99 -9.92
C TRP A 72 2.75 -3.61 -10.63
N THR A 73 3.92 -3.59 -9.99
CA THR A 73 5.03 -4.44 -10.41
C THR A 73 4.83 -5.87 -9.95
N ASP A 74 5.55 -6.81 -10.58
CA ASP A 74 5.65 -8.16 -10.04
C ASP A 74 6.21 -8.13 -8.60
N PRO A 75 5.68 -8.96 -7.69
CA PRO A 75 6.20 -9.07 -6.34
C PRO A 75 7.56 -9.77 -6.35
N ILE A 76 8.50 -9.20 -5.60
CA ILE A 76 9.86 -9.72 -5.41
C ILE A 76 9.97 -10.22 -3.97
N MET A 77 10.25 -11.51 -3.84
CA MET A 77 10.56 -12.16 -2.58
C MET A 77 12.03 -11.86 -2.21
N VAL A 78 12.25 -11.01 -1.21
CA VAL A 78 13.60 -10.60 -0.77
C VAL A 78 14.17 -11.60 0.23
N SER A 79 13.33 -12.07 1.15
CA SER A 79 13.58 -13.17 2.09
C SER A 79 12.25 -13.86 2.38
N ASP A 80 12.25 -15.00 3.06
CA ASP A 80 11.02 -15.71 3.46
C ASP A 80 10.08 -14.92 4.38
N GLU A 81 10.52 -13.76 4.85
CA GLU A 81 9.78 -12.86 5.75
C GLU A 81 9.50 -11.49 5.11
N VAL A 82 10.02 -11.21 3.91
CA VAL A 82 9.94 -9.89 3.26
C VAL A 82 9.61 -10.00 1.77
N VAL A 83 8.51 -9.34 1.36
CA VAL A 83 8.11 -9.17 -0.04
C VAL A 83 8.08 -7.69 -0.39
N LEU A 84 8.55 -7.36 -1.59
CA LEU A 84 8.51 -6.02 -2.15
C LEU A 84 7.68 -6.01 -3.43
N LEU A 85 6.80 -5.02 -3.56
CA LEU A 85 6.15 -4.65 -4.82
C LEU A 85 6.11 -3.12 -4.92
N ALA A 86 5.88 -2.57 -6.10
CA ALA A 86 5.75 -1.13 -6.25
C ALA A 86 4.45 -0.76 -6.95
N PHE A 87 3.83 0.31 -6.43
CA PHE A 87 2.74 1.01 -7.07
C PHE A 87 3.30 1.98 -8.10
N ARG A 88 2.72 2.00 -9.31
CA ARG A 88 3.06 2.92 -10.37
C ARG A 88 1.86 3.76 -10.74
N ASP A 89 1.94 5.05 -10.47
CA ASP A 89 0.91 5.99 -10.89
C ASP A 89 0.98 6.26 -12.40
N ARG A 90 -0.15 6.11 -13.07
CA ARG A 90 -0.36 6.39 -14.49
C ARG A 90 -1.38 7.50 -14.72
N SER A 91 -2.00 8.02 -13.66
CA SER A 91 -3.08 9.03 -13.72
C SER A 91 -2.58 10.39 -14.21
N LEU A 92 -1.31 10.71 -14.00
CA LEU A 92 -0.68 11.99 -14.34
C LEU A 92 0.24 11.91 -15.57
N ALA A 93 0.02 10.96 -16.49
CA ALA A 93 0.71 10.98 -17.79
C ALA A 93 0.29 12.21 -18.62
N GLY A 94 0.77 13.42 -18.25
CA GLY A 94 0.55 14.67 -18.99
C GLY A 94 0.25 15.94 -18.17
N THR A 95 0.04 15.92 -16.85
CA THR A 95 -0.43 17.12 -16.13
C THR A 95 0.18 17.27 -14.73
N ALA A 96 0.66 18.46 -14.38
CA ALA A 96 1.28 18.75 -13.08
C ALA A 96 0.23 19.02 -11.98
N PRO A 97 0.44 18.56 -10.73
CA PRO A 97 -0.51 18.75 -9.63
C PRO A 97 -0.54 20.19 -9.09
N ALA A 98 -1.74 20.68 -8.74
CA ALA A 98 -2.03 22.10 -8.57
C ALA A 98 -1.67 22.73 -7.19
N SER A 99 -1.45 21.98 -6.10
CA SER A 99 -1.05 22.61 -4.81
C SER A 99 -0.53 21.65 -3.72
N MET A 100 0.22 22.21 -2.76
CA MET A 100 0.87 21.51 -1.62
C MET A 100 -0.11 21.06 -0.51
N SER A 101 -1.14 21.83 -0.16
CA SER A 101 -2.04 21.47 0.95
C SER A 101 -3.10 20.44 0.56
N GLY A 102 -3.49 20.40 -0.72
CA GLY A 102 -4.27 19.28 -1.26
C GLY A 102 -3.45 17.98 -1.33
N TYR A 103 -2.13 18.09 -1.50
CA TYR A 103 -1.25 16.93 -1.67
C TYR A 103 -1.04 16.14 -0.38
N VAL A 104 -0.92 16.79 0.79
CA VAL A 104 -0.83 16.11 2.11
C VAL A 104 -2.13 15.39 2.48
N MET A 105 -3.29 15.91 2.07
CA MET A 105 -4.56 15.19 2.20
C MET A 105 -4.79 14.13 1.11
N ASN A 106 -4.04 14.17 0.01
CA ASN A 106 -4.01 13.16 -1.04
C ASN A 106 -2.89 12.10 -0.85
N LEU A 107 -2.05 12.22 0.17
CA LEU A 107 -0.84 11.40 0.34
C LEU A 107 -1.10 10.03 1.00
N VAL A 108 -2.29 9.79 1.51
CA VAL A 108 -2.64 8.50 2.17
C VAL A 108 -3.08 7.44 1.15
N LEU A 109 -3.53 7.84 -0.04
CA LEU A 109 -4.35 6.97 -0.89
C LEU A 109 -3.74 6.39 -2.17
N PRO A 110 -2.68 6.92 -2.83
CA PRO A 110 -2.32 6.40 -4.15
C PRO A 110 -1.89 4.94 -4.10
N ALA A 111 -1.08 4.55 -3.12
CA ALA A 111 -0.59 3.17 -3.03
C ALA A 111 -1.39 2.31 -2.04
N VAL A 112 -1.72 2.83 -0.85
CA VAL A 112 -2.28 2.03 0.25
C VAL A 112 -3.69 1.53 -0.06
N PHE A 113 -4.59 2.41 -0.51
CA PHE A 113 -5.97 2.04 -0.78
C PHE A 113 -6.12 1.16 -2.01
N PRO A 114 -5.50 1.48 -3.16
CA PRO A 114 -5.44 0.55 -4.28
C PRO A 114 -4.86 -0.80 -3.89
N PHE A 115 -3.82 -0.84 -3.05
CA PHE A 115 -3.26 -2.11 -2.61
C PHE A 115 -4.27 -2.95 -1.83
N LEU A 116 -4.90 -2.36 -0.81
CA LEU A 116 -5.91 -3.05 0.00
C LEU A 116 -7.14 -3.44 -0.82
N HIS A 117 -7.58 -2.53 -1.69
CA HIS A 117 -8.67 -2.78 -2.63
C HIS A 117 -8.35 -3.96 -3.54
N ASP A 118 -7.20 -3.98 -4.20
CA ASP A 118 -6.85 -5.04 -5.16
C ASP A 118 -6.52 -6.37 -4.47
N CYS A 119 -5.98 -6.32 -3.24
CA CYS A 119 -5.89 -7.50 -2.39
C CYS A 119 -7.25 -8.19 -2.23
N VAL A 120 -8.33 -7.40 -2.08
CA VAL A 120 -9.69 -7.91 -1.95
C VAL A 120 -10.29 -8.24 -3.32
N ALA A 121 -10.35 -7.27 -4.23
CA ALA A 121 -11.06 -7.38 -5.49
C ALA A 121 -10.44 -8.44 -6.41
N VAL A 122 -9.11 -8.47 -6.50
CA VAL A 122 -8.37 -9.35 -7.43
C VAL A 122 -7.90 -10.61 -6.70
N ALA A 123 -7.18 -10.45 -5.59
CA ALA A 123 -6.62 -11.60 -4.88
C ALA A 123 -7.61 -12.29 -3.92
N GLN A 124 -8.78 -11.68 -3.67
CA GLN A 124 -9.83 -12.20 -2.78
C GLN A 124 -9.37 -12.41 -1.33
N LEU A 125 -8.32 -11.70 -0.91
CA LEU A 125 -7.76 -11.74 0.43
C LEU A 125 -8.73 -11.11 1.42
N ARG A 126 -8.90 -11.77 2.56
CA ARG A 126 -9.69 -11.24 3.67
C ARG A 126 -8.85 -10.26 4.47
N LEU A 127 -9.31 -9.01 4.53
CA LEU A 127 -8.72 -7.95 5.35
C LEU A 127 -9.29 -7.96 6.78
N SER A 128 -8.56 -7.34 7.69
CA SER A 128 -9.04 -7.01 9.03
C SER A 128 -10.22 -6.04 8.97
N GLU A 129 -11.16 -6.16 9.91
CA GLU A 129 -12.39 -5.33 9.94
C GLU A 129 -12.08 -3.84 10.19
N GLN A 130 -10.97 -3.56 10.86
CA GLN A 130 -10.44 -2.22 11.10
C GLN A 130 -9.02 -2.13 10.55
N ILE A 131 -8.74 -1.09 9.77
CA ILE A 131 -7.43 -0.81 9.19
C ILE A 131 -6.83 0.39 9.90
N GLU A 132 -5.70 0.17 10.57
CA GLU A 132 -4.90 1.21 11.19
C GLU A 132 -3.77 1.64 10.26
N MET A 133 -3.45 2.93 10.25
CA MET A 133 -2.36 3.48 9.45
C MET A 133 -1.59 4.51 10.28
N ARG A 134 -0.27 4.48 10.20
CA ARG A 134 0.62 5.45 10.85
C ARG A 134 1.43 6.15 9.78
N VAL A 135 1.32 7.48 9.73
CA VAL A 135 2.04 8.31 8.77
C VAL A 135 3.22 8.96 9.49
N THR A 136 4.42 8.78 8.97
CA THR A 136 5.65 9.43 9.45
C THR A 136 6.28 10.25 8.33
N SER A 137 6.97 11.33 8.69
CA SER A 137 7.76 12.18 7.79
C SER A 137 9.11 12.41 8.42
N GLU A 138 10.21 12.11 7.72
CA GLU A 138 11.57 12.21 8.29
C GLU A 138 11.68 11.55 9.69
N ASP A 139 11.09 10.35 9.83
CA ASP A 139 10.99 9.57 11.07
C ASP A 139 10.17 10.19 12.22
N GLU A 140 9.58 11.37 12.02
CA GLU A 140 8.66 11.98 12.98
C GLU A 140 7.21 11.56 12.69
N PRO A 141 6.42 11.19 13.72
CA PRO A 141 5.01 10.86 13.54
C PRO A 141 4.23 12.12 13.12
N VAL A 142 3.55 12.01 11.98
CA VAL A 142 2.67 13.07 11.46
C VAL A 142 1.25 12.86 11.95
N THR A 143 0.72 11.65 11.79
CA THR A 143 -0.64 11.30 12.20
C THR A 143 -0.86 9.79 12.28
N THR A 144 -1.92 9.38 12.98
CA THR A 144 -2.46 8.02 13.00
C THR A 144 -3.90 8.07 12.54
N LEU A 145 -4.28 7.15 11.67
CA LEU A 145 -5.62 7.00 11.13
C LEU A 145 -6.12 5.58 11.44
N ALA A 146 -7.41 5.45 11.73
CA ALA A 146 -8.08 4.17 11.84
C ALA A 146 -9.39 4.27 11.05
N LEU A 147 -9.60 3.36 10.12
CA LEU A 147 -10.74 3.37 9.22
C LEU A 147 -11.46 2.02 9.27
N PRO A 148 -12.81 2.00 9.24
CA PRO A 148 -13.56 0.77 9.03
C PRO A 148 -13.33 0.26 7.61
N LEU A 149 -13.28 -1.06 7.45
CA LEU A 149 -13.05 -1.70 6.15
C LEU A 149 -14.04 -1.25 5.06
N SER A 150 -15.28 -0.90 5.44
CA SER A 150 -16.31 -0.41 4.53
C SER A 150 -15.95 0.88 3.79
N GLU A 151 -14.97 1.64 4.29
CA GLU A 151 -14.44 2.82 3.59
C GLU A 151 -13.40 2.48 2.51
N ILE A 152 -12.92 1.24 2.48
CA ILE A 152 -11.91 0.75 1.53
C ILE A 152 -12.58 -0.14 0.47
N VAL A 153 -13.41 -1.09 0.90
CA VAL A 153 -14.13 -2.01 0.01
C VAL A 153 -15.55 -2.27 0.50
N PRO A 154 -16.53 -2.40 -0.41
CA PRO A 154 -17.92 -2.68 -0.02
C PRO A 154 -18.12 -4.11 0.49
N GLN A 155 -17.30 -5.06 0.04
CA GLN A 155 -17.32 -6.46 0.46
C GLN A 155 -15.90 -6.94 0.71
N ASN A 156 -15.67 -7.64 1.82
CA ASN A 156 -14.37 -8.21 2.16
C ASN A 156 -14.09 -9.48 1.34
N GLY A 157 -12.81 -9.81 1.18
CA GLY A 157 -12.40 -11.09 0.63
C GLY A 157 -12.67 -12.25 1.58
N HIS A 158 -12.51 -13.47 1.06
CA HIS A 158 -12.81 -14.70 1.79
C HIS A 158 -11.57 -15.58 2.00
N ARG A 159 -10.47 -15.32 1.28
CA ARG A 159 -9.23 -16.09 1.40
C ARG A 159 -8.42 -15.59 2.58
N LEU A 160 -8.20 -16.47 3.55
CA LEU A 160 -7.25 -16.25 4.63
C LEU A 160 -5.84 -16.59 4.16
N LEU A 161 -4.83 -15.84 4.62
CA LEU A 161 -3.42 -16.14 4.34
C LEU A 161 -2.93 -17.34 5.14
N TRP A 162 -3.54 -17.56 6.31
CA TRP A 162 -3.17 -18.62 7.21
C TRP A 162 -4.40 -19.03 8.03
N GLN A 163 -4.62 -20.32 8.16
CA GLN A 163 -5.51 -20.90 9.15
C GLN A 163 -4.68 -21.93 9.91
N ILE A 164 -4.69 -21.83 11.24
CA ILE A 164 -4.23 -22.94 12.07
C ILE A 164 -5.41 -23.90 12.10
N ASP A 165 -5.30 -25.04 11.41
CA ASP A 165 -6.23 -26.15 11.60
C ASP A 165 -6.28 -26.45 13.11
N SER A 166 -7.45 -26.24 13.70
CA SER A 166 -7.71 -26.47 15.13
C SER A 166 -8.05 -27.93 15.39
#